data_AF-A0A1B6HKQ0-F1
#
_entry.id   AF-A0A1B6HKQ0-F1
#
_cell.length_a   1.000
_cell.length_b   1.000
_cell.length_c   1.000
_cell.angle_alpha   90.00
_cell.angle_beta   90.00
_cell.angle_gamma   90.00
#
_symmetry.space_group_name_H-M   'P 1'
#
loop_
_entity.id
_entity.type
_entity.pdbx_description
1 polymer ?
#
loop_
_entity_poly.entity_id
_entity_poly.type
_entity_poly.pdbx_seq_one_letter_code
_entity_poly.pdbx_strand_id
1 'polypeptide(L)'
;FASSSSLFTYTVLQLQNKGTMEHPVPDWLSPEFLKQCLQQEHGYEDIEITKFTASPAISVREQYSSCPIRVKIEYKKHKGSDELSYLSLVLKTEIQGGAMKEIIDSLEFSESKFYQRFIPKTISLTNIPFAAKSFHSPTLSVIVLEDLKEKGFIMGDKINGLNFEHCRLYVAAAASLHAASLAVLEEDPELINIVGKEKLFVYNQPITQGM
;
A
#
# COMPACT_ATOMS: atom_id res chain seq x y z
N PHE A 1 16.56 0.46 -28.16
CA PHE A 1 16.65 1.75 -27.46
C PHE A 1 15.79 2.79 -28.18
N ALA A 2 14.49 2.80 -27.90
CA ALA A 2 13.50 3.84 -28.17
C ALA A 2 12.11 3.20 -27.97
N SER A 3 11.38 3.64 -26.94
CA SER A 3 9.90 3.73 -26.84
C SER A 3 9.30 3.47 -25.45
N SER A 4 10.09 3.23 -24.40
CA SER A 4 9.56 3.31 -23.01
C SER A 4 9.35 4.76 -22.53
N SER A 5 9.95 5.75 -23.22
CA SER A 5 9.74 7.16 -22.87
C SER A 5 8.37 7.68 -23.31
N SER A 6 7.73 7.12 -24.33
CA SER A 6 6.45 7.61 -24.85
C SER A 6 5.31 7.46 -23.83
N LEU A 7 5.25 6.31 -23.15
CA LEU A 7 4.21 5.98 -22.17
C LEU A 7 4.33 6.81 -20.89
N PHE A 8 5.56 6.97 -20.39
CA PHE A 8 5.83 7.85 -19.24
C PHE A 8 5.52 9.31 -19.59
N THR A 9 5.87 9.73 -20.81
CA THR A 9 5.61 11.09 -21.29
C THR A 9 4.12 11.33 -21.51
N TYR A 10 3.33 10.34 -21.95
CA TYR A 10 1.87 10.51 -22.11
C TYR A 10 1.14 10.65 -20.76
N THR A 11 1.51 9.86 -19.74
CA THR A 11 0.95 10.02 -18.39
C THR A 11 1.37 11.35 -17.77
N VAL A 12 2.63 11.76 -17.95
CA VAL A 12 3.14 13.07 -17.49
C VAL A 12 2.50 14.23 -18.25
N LEU A 13 2.26 14.12 -19.55
CA LEU A 13 1.64 15.17 -20.38
C LEU A 13 0.15 15.37 -20.05
N GLN A 14 -0.57 14.31 -19.69
CA GLN A 14 -1.95 14.44 -19.19
C GLN A 14 -2.00 15.12 -17.80
N LEU A 15 -0.93 15.01 -17.01
CA LEU A 15 -0.81 15.64 -15.69
C LEU A 15 -0.26 17.07 -15.76
N GLN A 16 0.43 17.46 -16.82
CA GLN A 16 1.03 18.80 -16.98
C GLN A 16 0.03 19.89 -17.44
N ASN A 17 -1.18 19.53 -17.86
CA ASN A 17 -2.11 20.48 -18.50
C ASN A 17 -3.29 20.95 -17.63
N LYS A 18 -3.22 20.83 -16.31
CA LYS A 18 -4.12 21.55 -15.38
C LYS A 18 -3.33 22.09 -14.19
N GLY A 19 -3.44 23.41 -13.98
CA GLY A 19 -2.76 24.14 -12.91
C GLY A 19 -3.02 23.55 -11.52
N THR A 20 -2.04 23.73 -10.63
CA THR A 20 -2.10 23.40 -9.19
C THR A 20 -2.88 22.12 -8.89
N MET A 21 -2.25 20.97 -9.13
CA MET A 21 -2.79 19.65 -8.80
C MET A 21 -2.78 19.44 -7.27
N GLU A 22 -3.70 20.08 -6.56
CA GLU A 22 -4.30 19.45 -5.40
C GLU A 22 -4.97 18.18 -5.92
N HIS A 23 -4.45 17.00 -5.59
CA HIS A 23 -5.21 15.77 -5.84
C HIS A 23 -6.45 15.87 -4.95
N PRO A 24 -7.67 16.04 -5.52
CA PRO A 24 -8.85 16.13 -4.70
C PRO A 24 -8.95 14.84 -3.89
N VAL A 25 -9.32 15.00 -2.62
CA VAL A 25 -9.65 13.88 -1.74
C VAL A 25 -10.60 12.95 -2.51
N PRO A 26 -10.32 11.64 -2.63
CA PRO A 26 -11.20 10.76 -3.38
C PRO A 26 -12.62 10.79 -2.81
N ASP A 27 -13.63 10.84 -3.68
CA ASP A 27 -15.03 11.01 -3.24
C ASP A 27 -15.54 9.88 -2.32
N TRP A 28 -14.92 8.69 -2.41
CA TRP A 28 -15.24 7.54 -1.56
C TRP A 28 -14.57 7.60 -0.18
N LEU A 29 -13.58 8.48 0.02
CA LEU A 29 -12.87 8.59 1.29
C LEU A 29 -13.69 9.43 2.27
N SER A 30 -14.33 8.76 3.22
CA SER A 30 -15.20 9.39 4.22
C SER A 30 -14.82 9.00 5.66
N PRO A 31 -15.30 9.74 6.68
CA PRO A 31 -15.13 9.34 8.08
C PRO A 31 -15.70 7.94 8.37
N GLU A 32 -16.82 7.58 7.73
CA GLU A 32 -17.44 6.25 7.88
C GLU A 32 -16.55 5.15 7.32
N PHE A 33 -15.95 5.37 6.15
CA PHE A 33 -14.96 4.45 5.58
C PHE A 33 -13.78 4.26 6.53
N LEU A 34 -13.18 5.36 6.99
CA LEU A 34 -12.02 5.32 7.90
C LEU A 34 -12.36 4.62 9.23
N LYS A 35 -13.56 4.85 9.77
CA LYS A 35 -14.03 4.16 10.96
C LYS A 35 -14.17 2.67 10.71
N GLN A 36 -14.74 2.26 9.57
CA GLN A 36 -14.86 0.84 9.20
C GLN A 36 -13.50 0.14 9.08
N CYS A 37 -12.47 0.86 8.61
CA CYS A 37 -11.11 0.33 8.55
C CYS A 37 -10.50 0.08 9.93
N LEU A 38 -10.85 0.90 10.92
CA LEU A 38 -10.23 0.91 12.25
C LEU A 38 -11.00 0.09 13.29
N GLN A 39 -12.32 -0.03 13.18
CA GLN A 39 -13.19 -0.60 14.22
C GLN A 39 -12.89 -2.06 14.61
N GLN A 40 -12.16 -2.81 13.77
CA GLN A 40 -11.75 -4.19 14.06
C GLN A 40 -10.45 -4.25 14.87
N GLU A 41 -9.73 -3.14 14.98
CA GLU A 41 -8.50 -3.04 15.74
C GLU A 41 -8.78 -2.80 17.21
N HIS A 42 -8.01 -3.48 18.06
CA HIS A 42 -8.12 -3.28 19.49
C HIS A 42 -7.79 -1.83 19.87
N GLY A 43 -8.68 -1.20 20.65
CA GLY A 43 -8.58 0.20 21.06
C GLY A 43 -9.21 1.20 20.10
N TYR A 44 -9.81 0.73 18.99
CA TYR A 44 -10.48 1.57 17.99
C TYR A 44 -11.97 1.24 17.81
N GLU A 45 -12.54 0.39 18.67
CA GLU A 45 -13.88 -0.19 18.50
C GLU A 45 -14.98 0.90 18.53
N ASP A 46 -14.84 1.87 19.44
CA ASP A 46 -15.86 2.89 19.72
C ASP A 46 -15.46 4.32 19.33
N ILE A 47 -14.44 4.46 18.47
CA ILE A 47 -13.92 5.78 18.11
C ILE A 47 -14.95 6.64 17.37
N GLU A 48 -14.77 7.94 17.52
CA GLU A 48 -15.48 8.96 16.77
C GLU A 48 -14.45 9.80 16.00
N ILE A 49 -14.47 9.71 14.68
CA ILE A 49 -13.61 10.53 13.82
C ILE A 49 -14.22 11.94 13.75
N THR A 50 -13.51 12.93 14.27
CA THR A 50 -13.95 14.33 14.29
C THR A 50 -13.56 15.05 13.01
N LYS A 51 -12.38 14.70 12.48
CA LYS A 51 -11.80 15.35 11.30
C LYS A 51 -10.79 14.42 10.63
N PHE A 52 -10.66 14.54 9.32
CA PHE A 52 -9.51 13.99 8.61
C PHE A 52 -9.01 14.95 7.53
N THR A 53 -7.76 14.76 7.11
CA THR A 53 -7.18 15.44 5.94
C THR A 53 -6.46 14.41 5.10
N ALA A 54 -6.54 14.54 3.78
CA ALA A 54 -5.84 13.68 2.84
C ALA A 54 -4.85 14.49 2.00
N SER A 55 -3.67 13.93 1.74
CA SER A 55 -2.65 14.53 0.89
C SER A 55 -1.81 13.46 0.20
N PRO A 56 -1.05 13.77 -0.87
CA PRO A 56 -0.14 12.80 -1.46
C PRO A 56 0.88 12.27 -0.43
N ALA A 57 1.05 10.94 -0.36
CA ALA A 57 1.97 10.34 0.61
C ALA A 57 3.45 10.51 0.22
N ILE A 58 3.71 10.64 -1.08
CA ILE A 58 5.02 10.76 -1.70
C ILE A 58 5.04 11.97 -2.65
N SER A 59 6.23 12.52 -2.90
CA SER A 59 6.37 13.60 -3.88
C SER A 59 6.22 13.08 -5.31
N VAL A 60 5.88 13.97 -6.25
CA VAL A 60 5.73 13.63 -7.69
C VAL A 60 7.01 12.99 -8.27
N ARG A 61 8.19 13.35 -7.76
CA ARG A 61 9.49 12.79 -8.22
C ARG A 61 9.73 11.37 -7.69
N GLU A 62 9.09 11.01 -6.59
CA GLU A 62 9.21 9.69 -5.95
C GLU A 62 8.09 8.75 -6.38
N GLN A 63 7.07 9.28 -7.06
CA GLN A 63 5.89 8.56 -7.51
C GLN A 63 6.24 7.46 -8.51
N TYR A 64 6.01 6.21 -8.11
CA TYR A 64 6.01 5.05 -8.99
C TYR A 64 4.64 4.93 -9.69
N SER A 65 4.30 3.73 -10.17
CA SER A 65 3.02 3.43 -10.84
C SER A 65 1.76 3.56 -9.96
N SER A 66 1.87 4.03 -8.71
CA SER A 66 0.74 4.24 -7.78
C SER A 66 0.80 5.62 -7.13
N CYS A 67 -0.36 6.19 -6.81
CA CYS A 67 -0.49 7.44 -6.06
C CYS A 67 -1.02 7.17 -4.64
N PRO A 68 -0.14 6.77 -3.69
CA PRO A 68 -0.57 6.59 -2.31
C PRO A 68 -0.97 7.92 -1.67
N ILE A 69 -2.01 7.89 -0.85
CA ILE A 69 -2.58 9.04 -0.15
C ILE A 69 -2.30 8.89 1.34
N ARG A 70 -1.74 9.91 1.96
CA ARG A 70 -1.60 9.99 3.42
C ARG A 70 -2.87 10.60 3.98
N VAL A 71 -3.48 9.92 4.94
CA VAL A 71 -4.68 10.37 5.65
C VAL A 71 -4.35 10.58 7.11
N LYS A 72 -4.46 11.82 7.58
CA LYS A 72 -4.34 12.16 9.00
C LYS A 72 -5.74 12.25 9.59
N ILE A 73 -5.95 11.53 10.68
CA ILE A 73 -7.23 11.36 11.37
C ILE A 73 -7.12 11.97 12.75
N GLU A 74 -8.08 12.80 13.10
CA GLU A 74 -8.35 13.23 14.47
C GLU A 74 -9.59 12.47 14.95
N TYR A 75 -9.49 11.86 16.13
CA TYR A 75 -10.57 11.06 16.68
C TYR A 75 -10.64 11.14 18.20
N LYS A 76 -11.82 10.84 18.74
CA LYS A 76 -12.08 10.62 20.16
C LYS A 76 -12.14 9.12 20.43
N LYS A 77 -11.52 8.64 21.51
CA LYS A 77 -11.46 7.20 21.84
C LYS A 77 -12.81 6.56 22.12
N HIS A 78 -13.73 7.32 22.71
CA HIS A 78 -15.11 6.91 22.96
C HIS A 78 -16.03 8.12 22.77
N LYS A 79 -17.30 7.85 22.44
CA LYS A 79 -18.33 8.87 22.32
C LYS A 79 -18.43 9.68 23.62
N GLY A 80 -18.33 11.00 23.52
CA GLY A 80 -18.38 11.91 24.66
C GLY A 80 -17.04 12.19 25.34
N SER A 81 -15.94 11.59 24.89
CA SER A 81 -14.60 12.01 25.31
C SER A 81 -14.29 13.41 24.80
N ASP A 82 -13.61 14.23 25.60
CA ASP A 82 -13.01 15.50 25.13
C ASP A 82 -11.54 15.34 24.72
N GLU A 83 -10.92 14.20 25.03
CA GLU A 83 -9.55 13.91 24.63
C GLU A 83 -9.49 13.58 23.13
N LEU A 84 -8.73 14.39 22.39
CA LEU A 84 -8.42 14.18 20.98
C LEU A 84 -7.15 13.34 20.84
N SER A 85 -7.24 12.33 19.97
CA SER A 85 -6.13 11.47 19.55
C SER A 85 -5.92 11.59 18.05
N TYR A 86 -4.72 11.25 17.61
CA TYR A 86 -4.30 11.40 16.21
C TYR A 86 -3.76 10.08 15.66
N LEU A 87 -4.02 9.83 14.38
CA LEU A 87 -3.51 8.68 13.64
C LEU A 87 -3.18 9.09 12.22
N SER A 88 -2.06 8.61 11.68
CA SER A 88 -1.71 8.78 10.26
C SER A 88 -1.69 7.43 9.56
N LEU A 89 -2.38 7.36 8.43
CA LEU A 89 -2.48 6.17 7.58
C LEU A 89 -1.98 6.47 6.17
N VAL A 90 -1.52 5.43 5.48
CA VAL A 90 -1.24 5.48 4.03
C VAL A 90 -2.23 4.57 3.32
N LEU A 91 -3.05 5.17 2.47
CA LEU A 91 -4.02 4.49 1.64
C LEU A 91 -3.45 4.33 0.24
N LYS A 92 -3.61 3.15 -0.34
CA LYS A 92 -3.26 2.88 -1.74
C LYS A 92 -4.47 2.29 -2.43
N THR A 93 -4.82 2.86 -3.58
CA THR A 93 -5.88 2.33 -4.44
C THR A 93 -5.27 1.62 -5.63
N GLU A 94 -5.80 0.45 -5.93
CA GLU A 94 -5.54 -0.22 -7.20
C GLU A 94 -6.31 0.54 -8.30
N ILE A 95 -5.69 0.75 -9.47
CA ILE A 95 -6.16 1.68 -10.52
C ILE A 95 -7.59 1.30 -10.95
N GLN A 96 -8.56 2.19 -10.72
CA GLN A 96 -9.99 1.91 -10.97
C GLN A 96 -10.48 2.30 -12.38
N GLY A 97 -9.61 2.75 -13.29
CA GLY A 97 -10.04 3.24 -14.61
C GLY A 97 -8.94 3.34 -15.67
N GLY A 98 -9.37 3.42 -16.94
CA GLY A 98 -8.51 3.46 -18.13
C GLY A 98 -8.42 2.12 -18.85
N ALA A 99 -7.77 2.10 -20.03
CA ALA A 99 -7.63 0.92 -20.89
C ALA A 99 -6.95 -0.30 -20.21
N MET A 100 -6.33 -0.09 -19.05
CA MET A 100 -5.64 -1.11 -18.25
C MET A 100 -6.49 -1.70 -17.12
N LYS A 101 -7.71 -1.18 -16.88
CA LYS A 101 -8.59 -1.66 -15.80
C LYS A 101 -8.96 -3.13 -15.99
N GLU A 102 -9.38 -3.52 -17.18
CA GLU A 102 -9.76 -4.91 -17.49
C GLU A 102 -8.56 -5.86 -17.36
N ILE A 103 -7.36 -5.39 -17.70
CA ILE A 103 -6.12 -6.13 -17.49
C ILE A 103 -5.89 -6.28 -15.98
N ILE A 104 -5.84 -5.19 -15.21
CA ILE A 104 -5.60 -5.23 -13.75
C ILE A 104 -6.68 -6.03 -13.00
N ASP A 105 -7.95 -5.92 -13.38
CA ASP A 105 -9.05 -6.71 -12.79
C ASP A 105 -8.91 -8.21 -13.13
N SER A 106 -8.37 -8.55 -14.30
CA SER A 106 -8.03 -9.95 -14.66
C SER A 106 -6.81 -10.48 -13.89
N LEU A 107 -5.93 -9.58 -13.43
CA LEU A 107 -4.85 -9.87 -12.51
C LEU A 107 -5.38 -9.77 -11.08
N GLU A 108 -6.16 -10.75 -10.60
CA GLU A 108 -6.73 -10.78 -9.23
C GLU A 108 -5.91 -9.97 -8.21
N PHE A 109 -6.48 -8.90 -7.63
CA PHE A 109 -5.82 -7.90 -6.77
C PHE A 109 -4.73 -8.49 -5.85
N SER A 110 -3.49 -8.57 -6.36
CA SER A 110 -2.44 -9.35 -5.68
C SER A 110 -1.95 -8.61 -4.45
N GLU A 111 -1.92 -7.29 -4.52
CA GLU A 111 -1.41 -6.45 -3.43
C GLU A 111 -2.41 -6.35 -2.28
N SER A 112 -3.71 -6.16 -2.57
CA SER A 112 -4.74 -6.23 -1.54
C SER A 112 -4.77 -7.58 -0.83
N LYS A 113 -4.75 -8.70 -1.57
CA LYS A 113 -4.70 -10.04 -0.97
C LYS A 113 -3.39 -10.26 -0.20
N PHE A 114 -2.27 -9.70 -0.67
CA PHE A 114 -0.98 -9.74 0.03
C PHE A 114 -1.10 -9.10 1.42
N TYR A 115 -1.59 -7.87 1.53
CA TYR A 115 -1.69 -7.18 2.82
C TYR A 115 -2.84 -7.70 3.70
N GLN A 116 -4.00 -8.03 3.13
CA GLN A 116 -5.17 -8.43 3.92
C GLN A 116 -5.16 -9.90 4.37
N ARG A 117 -4.47 -10.79 3.64
CA ARG A 117 -4.47 -12.23 3.93
C ARG A 117 -3.08 -12.79 4.18
N PHE A 118 -2.13 -12.53 3.27
CA PHE A 118 -0.80 -13.12 3.36
C PHE A 118 -0.01 -12.58 4.55
N ILE A 119 0.10 -11.25 4.73
CA ILE A 119 0.83 -10.65 5.85
C ILE A 119 0.28 -11.07 7.23
N PRO A 120 -1.03 -11.06 7.51
CA PRO A 120 -1.55 -11.58 8.77
C PRO A 120 -1.21 -13.05 9.02
N LYS A 121 -1.26 -13.91 7.97
CA LYS A 121 -0.91 -15.34 8.07
C LYS A 121 0.59 -15.53 8.31
N THR A 122 1.47 -14.75 7.68
CA THR A 122 2.92 -14.85 7.96
C THR A 122 3.26 -14.44 9.38
N ILE A 123 2.64 -13.37 9.88
CA ILE A 123 2.85 -12.89 11.26
C ILE A 123 2.33 -13.93 12.26
N SER A 124 1.18 -14.57 12.02
CA SER A 124 0.66 -15.58 12.94
C SER A 124 1.53 -16.85 12.99
N LEU A 125 2.20 -17.21 11.89
CA LEU A 125 3.07 -18.38 11.82
C LEU A 125 4.49 -18.11 12.35
N THR A 126 5.04 -16.92 12.11
CA THR A 126 6.46 -16.63 12.34
C THR A 126 6.73 -15.62 13.45
N ASN A 127 5.75 -14.78 13.76
CA ASN A 127 5.87 -13.62 14.64
C ASN A 127 6.98 -12.61 14.21
N ILE A 128 7.32 -12.57 12.91
CA ILE A 128 8.32 -11.65 12.36
C ILE A 128 7.63 -10.47 11.64
N PRO A 129 7.79 -9.22 12.11
CA PRO A 129 7.24 -8.04 11.45
C PRO A 129 8.20 -7.52 10.37
N PHE A 130 8.03 -7.96 9.13
CA PHE A 130 8.82 -7.48 7.97
C PHE A 130 8.03 -6.56 7.02
N ALA A 131 6.78 -6.23 7.36
CA ALA A 131 5.90 -5.34 6.60
C ALA A 131 5.24 -4.30 7.50
N ALA A 132 4.77 -3.20 6.90
CA ALA A 132 3.91 -2.24 7.58
C ALA A 132 2.63 -2.94 8.05
N LYS A 133 2.14 -2.58 9.25
CA LYS A 133 0.81 -3.01 9.71
C LYS A 133 -0.25 -2.58 8.70
N SER A 134 -1.05 -3.53 8.25
CA SER A 134 -2.25 -3.29 7.45
C SER A 134 -3.50 -3.26 8.33
N PHE A 135 -4.45 -2.42 7.96
CA PHE A 135 -5.77 -2.34 8.58
C PHE A 135 -6.80 -3.00 7.68
N HIS A 136 -7.93 -3.38 8.26
CA HIS A 136 -9.08 -3.83 7.47
C HIS A 136 -9.48 -2.75 6.46
N SER A 137 -9.99 -3.17 5.31
CA SER A 137 -10.60 -2.27 4.33
C SER A 137 -11.94 -2.86 3.88
N PRO A 138 -13.05 -2.10 3.95
CA PRO A 138 -14.34 -2.55 3.43
C PRO A 138 -14.35 -2.59 1.88
N THR A 139 -13.36 -1.97 1.23
CA THR A 139 -13.21 -1.94 -0.22
C THR A 139 -11.97 -2.74 -0.63
N LEU A 140 -12.17 -3.87 -1.33
CA LEU A 140 -11.09 -4.78 -1.71
C LEU A 140 -9.96 -4.12 -2.52
N SER A 141 -10.25 -3.11 -3.34
CA SER A 141 -9.23 -2.40 -4.14
C SER A 141 -8.51 -1.29 -3.38
N VAL A 142 -8.77 -1.14 -2.08
CA VAL A 142 -8.14 -0.15 -1.21
C VAL A 142 -7.34 -0.86 -0.13
N ILE A 143 -6.05 -0.55 -0.07
CA ILE A 143 -5.12 -1.01 0.94
C ILE A 143 -4.95 0.11 1.95
N VAL A 144 -5.03 -0.21 3.24
CA VAL A 144 -4.87 0.74 4.34
C VAL A 144 -3.69 0.29 5.19
N LEU A 145 -2.64 1.10 5.25
CA LEU A 145 -1.39 0.79 5.96
C LEU A 145 -1.12 1.85 7.03
N GLU A 146 -0.37 1.46 8.05
CA GLU A 146 0.23 2.42 8.98
C GLU A 146 1.19 3.37 8.26
N ASP A 147 1.26 4.62 8.71
CA ASP A 147 2.20 5.57 8.16
C ASP A 147 3.57 5.41 8.81
N LEU A 148 4.48 4.73 8.10
CA LEU A 148 5.86 4.51 8.57
C LEU A 148 6.64 5.81 8.83
N LYS A 149 6.22 6.96 8.27
CA LYS A 149 6.87 8.24 8.61
C LYS A 149 6.71 8.61 10.08
N GLU A 150 5.60 8.23 10.71
CA GLU A 150 5.38 8.46 12.16
C GLU A 150 6.38 7.66 13.01
N LYS A 151 6.93 6.57 12.45
CA LYS A 151 8.00 5.76 13.05
C LYS A 151 9.41 6.23 12.67
N GLY A 152 9.54 7.36 11.96
CA GLY A 152 10.83 7.91 11.54
C GLY A 152 11.44 7.26 10.29
N PHE A 153 10.68 6.42 9.57
CA PHE A 153 11.17 5.87 8.30
C PHE A 153 11.24 6.95 7.22
N ILE A 154 12.32 6.91 6.45
CA ILE A 154 12.56 7.78 5.31
C ILE A 154 12.68 6.95 4.03
N MET A 155 12.32 7.53 2.89
CA MET A 155 12.53 6.89 1.60
C MET A 155 14.04 6.88 1.29
N GLY A 156 14.56 5.73 0.86
CA GLY A 156 15.94 5.62 0.42
C GLY A 156 16.22 6.44 -0.84
N ASP A 157 17.44 6.96 -0.96
CA ASP A 157 17.87 7.72 -2.14
C ASP A 157 18.08 6.76 -3.33
N LYS A 158 17.27 6.94 -4.38
CA LYS A 158 17.33 6.10 -5.59
C LYS A 158 18.64 6.27 -6.38
N ILE A 159 19.31 7.42 -6.25
CA ILE A 159 20.54 7.74 -6.97
C ILE A 159 21.74 7.12 -6.26
N ASN A 160 21.80 7.30 -4.93
CA ASN A 160 22.93 6.85 -4.12
C ASN A 160 22.80 5.39 -3.65
N GLY A 161 21.60 4.80 -3.76
CA GLY A 161 21.34 3.44 -3.35
C GLY A 161 21.40 3.22 -1.84
N LEU A 162 21.42 1.96 -1.43
CA LEU A 162 21.52 1.56 -0.03
C LEU A 162 23.00 1.34 0.36
N ASN A 163 23.38 1.84 1.54
CA ASN A 163 24.67 1.49 2.13
C ASN A 163 24.67 0.05 2.68
N PHE A 164 25.85 -0.46 3.05
CA PHE A 164 26.00 -1.85 3.50
C PHE A 164 25.08 -2.23 4.67
N GLU A 165 24.92 -1.34 5.66
CA GLU A 165 24.06 -1.61 6.82
C GLU A 165 22.59 -1.74 6.43
N HIS A 166 22.10 -0.88 5.54
CA HIS A 166 20.76 -0.99 4.98
C HIS A 166 20.60 -2.27 4.15
N CYS A 167 21.59 -2.62 3.31
CA CYS A 167 21.57 -3.86 2.54
C CYS A 167 21.50 -5.10 3.44
N ARG A 168 22.26 -5.12 4.54
CA ARG A 168 22.23 -6.22 5.53
C ARG A 168 20.83 -6.39 6.13
N LEU A 169 20.19 -5.29 6.54
CA LEU A 169 18.82 -5.32 7.08
C LEU A 169 17.80 -5.76 6.01
N TYR A 170 17.95 -5.27 4.78
CA TYR A 170 17.11 -5.68 3.66
C TYR A 170 17.21 -7.19 3.40
N VAL A 171 18.42 -7.74 3.32
CA VAL A 171 18.63 -9.18 3.11
C VAL A 171 18.03 -10.01 4.24
N ALA A 172 18.16 -9.56 5.49
CA ALA A 172 17.52 -10.23 6.63
C ALA A 172 15.98 -10.21 6.54
N ALA A 173 15.39 -9.07 6.15
CA ALA A 173 13.95 -8.95 5.95
C ALA A 173 13.47 -9.83 4.77
N ALA A 174 14.20 -9.85 3.66
CA ALA A 174 13.89 -10.70 2.50
C ALA A 174 13.99 -12.20 2.83
N ALA A 175 15.02 -12.61 3.58
CA ALA A 175 15.14 -13.99 4.06
C ALA A 175 13.98 -14.37 4.99
N SER A 176 13.56 -13.45 5.87
CA SER A 176 12.40 -13.65 6.74
C SER A 176 11.10 -13.80 5.95
N LEU A 177 10.90 -12.97 4.93
CA LEU A 177 9.77 -13.09 4.00
C LEU A 177 9.80 -14.44 3.28
N HIS A 178 10.94 -14.89 2.77
CA HIS A 178 11.06 -16.20 2.12
C HIS A 178 10.73 -17.37 3.06
N ALA A 179 11.27 -17.35 4.29
CA ALA A 179 10.97 -18.37 5.29
C ALA A 179 9.47 -18.38 5.65
N ALA A 180 8.87 -17.20 5.80
CA ALA A 180 7.45 -17.07 6.09
C ALA A 180 6.57 -17.54 4.91
N SER A 181 6.96 -17.23 3.67
CA SER A 181 6.28 -17.74 2.47
C SER A 181 6.27 -19.26 2.40
N LEU A 182 7.37 -19.91 2.81
CA LEU A 182 7.43 -21.38 2.87
C LEU A 182 6.47 -21.95 3.92
N ALA A 183 6.44 -21.35 5.12
CA ALA A 183 5.49 -21.76 6.17
C ALA A 183 4.03 -21.56 5.72
N VAL A 184 3.73 -20.47 4.99
CA VAL A 184 2.39 -20.26 4.40
C VAL A 184 2.11 -21.27 3.30
N LEU A 185 3.09 -21.65 2.47
CA LEU A 185 2.93 -22.65 1.41
C LEU A 185 2.51 -24.02 1.98
N GLU A 186 3.06 -24.42 3.12
CA GLU A 186 2.71 -25.68 3.77
C GLU A 186 1.26 -25.69 4.30
N GLU A 187 0.76 -24.53 4.74
CA GLU A 187 -0.54 -24.37 5.40
C GLU A 187 -1.69 -23.94 4.46
N ASP A 188 -1.41 -23.07 3.49
CA ASP A 188 -2.36 -22.51 2.52
C ASP A 188 -1.68 -22.31 1.15
N PRO A 189 -1.47 -23.41 0.37
CA PRO A 189 -0.84 -23.34 -0.94
C PRO A 189 -1.57 -22.42 -1.93
N GLU A 190 -2.90 -22.35 -1.83
CA GLU A 190 -3.73 -21.52 -2.72
C GLU A 190 -3.44 -20.03 -2.53
N LEU A 191 -3.22 -19.58 -1.29
CA LEU A 191 -2.84 -18.20 -1.02
C LEU A 191 -1.49 -17.85 -1.68
N ILE A 192 -0.51 -18.76 -1.66
CA ILE A 192 0.76 -18.58 -2.38
C ILE A 192 0.55 -18.54 -3.89
N ASN A 193 -0.30 -19.41 -4.45
CA ASN A 193 -0.59 -19.40 -5.89
C ASN A 193 -1.24 -18.09 -6.33
N ILE A 194 -2.06 -17.48 -5.49
CA ILE A 194 -2.74 -16.21 -5.79
C ILE A 194 -1.77 -15.01 -5.72
N VAL A 195 -0.89 -15.00 -4.72
CA VAL A 195 0.01 -13.88 -4.43
C VAL A 195 1.33 -13.96 -5.21
N GLY A 196 1.87 -15.17 -5.39
CA GLY A 196 3.19 -15.44 -5.97
C GLY A 196 3.18 -15.74 -7.47
N LYS A 197 2.03 -15.87 -8.12
CA LYS A 197 1.97 -16.09 -9.57
C LYS A 197 2.26 -14.79 -10.30
N GLU A 198 3.25 -14.80 -11.20
CA GLU A 198 3.51 -13.70 -12.11
C GLU A 198 2.30 -13.48 -13.03
N LYS A 199 1.85 -12.23 -13.09
CA LYS A 199 0.60 -11.88 -13.77
C LYS A 199 0.80 -10.96 -14.98
N LEU A 200 1.99 -10.36 -15.12
CA LEU A 200 2.35 -9.50 -16.24
C LEU A 200 3.35 -10.22 -17.14
N PHE A 201 3.04 -10.27 -18.43
CA PHE A 201 3.88 -10.87 -19.46
C PHE A 201 4.15 -9.84 -20.58
N VAL A 202 5.38 -9.80 -21.08
CA VAL A 202 5.76 -9.09 -22.32
C VAL A 202 6.28 -10.13 -23.29
N TYR A 203 5.72 -10.18 -24.51
CA TYR A 203 6.06 -11.20 -25.52
C TYR A 203 5.95 -12.66 -25.02
N ASN A 204 4.89 -13.00 -24.28
CA ASN A 204 4.70 -14.33 -23.64
C ASN A 204 5.84 -14.77 -22.70
N GLN A 205 6.72 -13.85 -22.31
CA GLN A 205 7.67 -14.02 -21.23
C GLN A 205 7.14 -13.26 -20.03
N PRO A 206 7.20 -13.81 -18.81
CA PRO A 206 6.86 -13.03 -17.64
C PRO A 206 7.76 -11.80 -17.57
N ILE A 207 7.19 -10.67 -17.16
CA ILE A 207 7.98 -9.50 -16.80
C ILE A 207 8.60 -9.81 -15.43
N THR A 208 9.65 -10.63 -15.42
CA THR A 208 10.50 -10.74 -14.24
C THR A 208 11.05 -9.35 -13.98
N GLN A 209 10.76 -8.76 -12.81
CA GLN A 209 11.54 -7.61 -12.33
C GLN A 209 12.95 -8.11 -12.06
N GLY A 210 13.80 -8.08 -13.08
CA GLY A 210 15.24 -8.21 -12.94
C GLY A 210 15.80 -6.90 -12.42
N MET A 211 16.72 -7.03 -11.45
CA MET A 211 17.85 -6.14 -11.13
C MET A 211 17.81 -4.72 -11.71
#